data_AF-A0A944PY72-F1
#
_entry.id   AF-A0A944PY72-F1
#
_cell.length_a   1.000
_cell.length_b   1.000
_cell.length_c   1.000
_cell.angle_alpha   90.00
_cell.angle_beta   90.00
_cell.angle_gamma   90.00
#
_symmetry.space_group_name_H-M   'P 1'
#
loop_
_entity.id
_entity.type
_entity.pdbx_description
1 polymer ?
#
loop_
_entity_poly.entity_id
_entity_poly.type
_entity_poly.pdbx_seq_one_letter_code
_entity_poly.pdbx_strand_id
1 'polypeptide(L)' 'MSDHTLDELRQFPGEWRRRGLMPPHALEAMVAARLAMHHHTGTPDPTYADFFSA' A
#
# COMPACT_ATOMS: atom_id res chain seq x y z
N MET A 1 1.77 -14.09 11.83
CA MET A 1 0.50 -13.64 12.42
C MET A 1 -0.58 -14.61 11.95
N SER A 2 -1.31 -15.22 12.87
CA SER A 2 -2.38 -16.17 12.59
C SER A 2 -3.59 -15.47 11.96
N ASP A 3 -4.25 -16.12 11.00
CA ASP A 3 -5.43 -15.60 10.29
C ASP A 3 -6.55 -15.14 11.25
N HIS A 4 -6.70 -15.86 12.37
CA HIS A 4 -7.64 -15.54 13.43
C HIS A 4 -7.46 -14.13 14.02
N THR A 5 -6.21 -13.69 14.21
CA THR A 5 -5.91 -12.35 14.73
C THR A 5 -6.30 -11.26 13.74
N LEU A 6 -6.26 -11.57 12.44
CA LEU A 6 -6.64 -10.64 11.37
C LEU A 6 -8.15 -10.45 11.32
N ASP A 7 -8.92 -11.52 11.54
CA ASP A 7 -10.39 -11.45 11.61
C ASP A 7 -10.89 -10.67 12.82
N GLU A 8 -10.26 -10.83 13.99
CA GLU A 8 -10.55 -10.00 15.17
C GLU A 8 -10.28 -8.51 14.88
N LEU A 9 -9.15 -8.21 14.25
CA LEU A 9 -8.81 -6.83 13.91
C LEU A 9 -9.79 -6.24 12.88
N ARG A 10 -10.28 -7.03 11.92
CA ARG A 10 -11.31 -6.58 10.97
C ARG A 10 -12.63 -6.22 11.67
N GLN A 11 -13.00 -6.96 12.72
CA GLN A 11 -14.22 -6.68 13.51
C GLN A 11 -14.09 -5.44 14.41
N PHE A 12 -12.88 -5.12 14.87
CA PHE A 12 -12.62 -3.99 15.76
C PHE A 12 -11.63 -2.99 15.14
N PRO A 13 -12.11 -2.04 14.30
CA PRO A 13 -11.26 -1.08 13.59
C PRO A 13 -10.35 -0.24 14.50
N GLY A 14 -10.75 0.01 15.76
CA GLY A 14 -9.95 0.74 16.74
C GLY A 14 -8.73 -0.02 17.26
N GLU A 15 -8.73 -1.35 17.19
CA GLU A 15 -7.63 -2.19 17.68
C GLU A 15 -6.39 -2.10 16.80
N TRP A 16 -6.54 -1.77 15.51
CA TRP A 16 -5.40 -1.47 14.64
C TRP A 16 -4.55 -0.35 15.23
N ARG A 17 -5.17 0.79 15.52
CA ARG A 17 -4.46 1.97 16.05
C ARG A 17 -3.87 1.73 17.44
N ARG A 18 -4.60 1.02 18.30
CA ARG A 18 -4.12 0.66 19.65
C ARG A 18 -2.86 -0.21 19.61
N ARG A 19 -2.73 -1.03 18.58
CA ARG A 19 -1.55 -1.88 18.36
C ARG A 19 -0.45 -1.19 17.54
N GLY A 20 -0.59 0.11 17.26
CA GLY A 20 0.35 0.86 16.41
C GLY A 20 0.29 0.46 14.93
N LEU A 21 -0.75 -0.27 14.51
CA LEU A 21 -0.98 -0.67 13.14
C LEU A 21 -1.89 0.32 12.42
N MET A 22 -1.68 0.44 11.11
CA MET A 22 -2.54 1.23 10.25
C MET A 22 -3.72 0.38 9.76
N PRO A 23 -4.97 0.86 9.86
CA PRO A 23 -6.12 0.11 9.38
C PRO A 23 -6.13 0.01 7.84
N PRO A 24 -6.74 -1.05 7.26
CA PRO A 24 -6.70 -1.31 5.81
C PRO A 24 -7.15 -0.14 4.93
N HIS A 25 -8.25 0.54 5.28
CA HIS A 25 -8.75 1.68 4.51
C HIS A 25 -7.76 2.85 4.42
N ALA A 26 -6.95 3.05 5.46
CA ALA A 26 -5.93 4.10 5.46
C ALA A 26 -4.74 3.72 4.58
N LEU A 27 -4.37 2.42 4.55
CA LEU A 27 -3.38 1.91 3.61
C LEU A 27 -3.85 2.05 2.16
N GLU A 28 -5.11 1.70 1.87
CA GLU A 28 -5.70 1.86 0.54
C GLU A 28 -5.67 3.33 0.08
N ALA A 29 -6.05 4.26 0.95
CA ALA A 29 -5.98 5.68 0.65
C ALA A 29 -4.55 6.16 0.37
N MET A 30 -3.56 5.68 1.15
CA MET A 30 -2.15 6.00 0.93
C MET A 30 -1.63 5.44 -0.40
N VAL A 31 -1.99 4.20 -0.74
CA VAL A 31 -1.63 3.57 -2.01
C VAL A 31 -2.25 4.33 -3.18
N ALA A 32 -3.54 4.64 -3.10
CA ALA A 32 -4.24 5.40 -4.14
C ALA A 32 -3.62 6.78 -4.34
N ALA A 33 -3.31 7.51 -3.26
CA ALA A 33 -2.63 8.79 -3.33
C ALA A 33 -1.25 8.68 -3.97
N ARG A 34 -0.48 7.65 -3.61
CA ARG A 34 0.84 7.41 -4.20
C ARG A 34 0.74 7.11 -5.69
N LEU A 35 -0.14 6.19 -6.08
CA LEU A 35 -0.33 5.79 -7.46
C LEU A 35 -0.79 6.97 -8.31
N ALA A 36 -1.73 7.79 -7.80
CA ALA A 36 -2.09 9.04 -8.43
C ALA A 36 -0.82 9.84 -8.73
N MET A 37 0.00 10.18 -7.72
CA MET A 37 1.22 10.98 -7.94
C MET A 37 2.19 10.40 -8.98
N HIS A 38 2.35 9.08 -9.05
CA HIS A 38 3.23 8.44 -10.04
C HIS A 38 2.67 8.50 -11.48
N HIS A 39 1.36 8.47 -11.68
CA HIS A 39 0.78 8.67 -13.01
C HIS A 39 1.01 10.09 -13.56
N HIS A 40 1.43 11.05 -12.73
CA HIS A 40 1.63 12.45 -13.13
C HIS A 40 3.05 12.70 -13.66
N THR A 41 4.00 11.80 -13.40
CA THR A 41 5.42 12.08 -13.66
C THR A 41 5.83 11.87 -15.12
N GLY A 42 4.96 11.33 -15.99
CA GLY A 42 5.19 11.25 -17.45
C GLY A 42 6.38 10.40 -17.91
N THR A 43 7.27 10.01 -17.00
CA THR A 43 8.38 9.10 -17.27
C THR A 43 7.82 7.71 -17.52
N PRO A 44 8.00 7.14 -18.72
CA PRO A 44 7.62 5.76 -18.96
C PRO A 44 8.41 4.85 -18.01
N ASP A 45 7.75 3.81 -17.50
CA ASP A 45 8.45 2.79 -16.74
C ASP A 45 9.59 2.22 -17.60
N PRO A 46 10.81 2.10 -17.05
CA PRO A 46 11.93 1.54 -17.79
C PRO A 46 11.56 0.14 -18.24
N THR A 47 11.74 -0.11 -19.52
CA THR A 47 11.58 -1.43 -20.09
C THR A 47 12.77 -2.31 -19.71
N TYR A 48 12.59 -3.62 -19.81
CA TYR A 48 13.69 -4.56 -19.59
C TYR A 48 14.90 -4.30 -20.53
N ALA A 49 14.65 -3.73 -21.72
CA ALA A 49 15.70 -3.40 -22.68
C ALA A 49 16.57 -2.21 -22.23
N ASP A 50 16.01 -1.27 -21.46
CA ASP A 50 16.73 -0.08 -20.98
C ASP A 50 17.88 -0.41 -20.02
N PHE A 51 17.87 -1.60 -19.42
CA PHE A 51 18.96 -2.09 -18.57
C PHE A 51 20.26 -2.38 -19.32
N PHE A 52 20.21 -2.54 -20.66
CA PHE A 52 21.37 -2.88 -21.47
C PHE A 52 21.90 -1.71 -22.33
N SER A 53 21.22 -0.56 -22.31
CA SER A 53 21.52 0.59 -23.18
C SER A 53 22.44 1.63 -22.53
N ALA A 54 23.39 1.19 -21.68
CA ALA A 54 24.36 2.06 -21.01
C ALA A 54 25.38 2.70 -21.97
#